data_AF-A0A6I5CCC1-F1
#
_entry.id   AF-A0A6I5CCC1-F1
#
_cell.length_a   1.000
_cell.length_b   1.000
_cell.length_c   1.000
_cell.angle_alpha   90.00
_cell.angle_beta   90.00
_cell.angle_gamma   90.00
#
_symmetry.space_group_name_H-M   'P 1'
#
loop_
_entity.id
_entity.type
_entity.pdbx_description
1 polymer ?
#
loop_
_entity_poly.entity_id
_entity_poly.type
_entity_poly.pdbx_seq_one_letter_code
_entity_poly.pdbx_strand_id
1 'polypeptide(L)'
;DLVLLGPGPGDPREVNHAKIAHLRAVTGSLLNLRIPFVSVCLSHQVLASLLGLELRRLHRPNQGVRRTIDLFGAEQPVYFYNTFAAYSDSALLDSPHAPGLVEVARDPASGEVHALRGP
;
A
#
# COMPACT_ATOMS: atom_id res chain seq x y z
N ASP A 1 -12.91 -16.66 5.03
CA ASP A 1 -12.14 -16.61 3.78
C ASP A 1 -11.55 -15.23 3.54
N LEU A 2 -10.43 -15.13 2.81
CA LEU A 2 -9.70 -13.88 2.54
C LEU A 2 -9.21 -13.88 1.08
N VAL A 3 -9.20 -12.71 0.45
CA VAL A 3 -8.60 -12.49 -0.88
C VAL A 3 -7.15 -12.00 -0.74
N LEU A 4 -6.21 -12.59 -1.49
CA LEU A 4 -4.83 -12.10 -1.60
C LEU A 4 -4.64 -11.39 -2.94
N LEU A 5 -4.43 -10.07 -2.92
CA LEU A 5 -4.07 -9.28 -4.08
C LEU A 5 -2.54 -9.23 -4.23
N GLY A 6 -2.05 -9.99 -5.20
CA GLY A 6 -0.63 -10.24 -5.42
C GLY A 6 0.18 -9.04 -5.93
N PRO A 7 1.52 -9.19 -5.98
CA PRO A 7 2.42 -8.20 -6.55
C PRO A 7 2.37 -8.19 -8.08
N GLY A 8 3.04 -7.21 -8.71
CA GLY A 8 3.22 -7.19 -10.16
C GLY A 8 4.07 -6.00 -10.62
N PRO A 9 4.51 -5.98 -11.88
CA PRO A 9 5.23 -4.84 -12.44
C PRO A 9 4.26 -3.69 -12.77
N GLY A 10 4.79 -2.51 -13.08
CA GLY A 10 4.02 -1.38 -13.58
C GLY A 10 4.02 -0.18 -12.63
N ASP A 11 3.54 0.96 -13.14
CA ASP A 11 3.37 2.16 -12.35
C ASP A 11 1.92 2.20 -11.80
N PRO A 12 1.72 2.15 -10.48
CA PRO A 12 0.38 2.18 -9.87
C PRO A 12 -0.41 3.47 -10.17
N ARG A 13 0.25 4.51 -10.71
CA ARG A 13 -0.35 5.79 -11.08
C ARG A 13 -0.92 5.81 -12.51
N GLU A 14 -0.59 4.81 -13.34
CA GLU A 14 -1.12 4.68 -14.71
C GLU A 14 -2.56 4.15 -14.70
N VAL A 15 -3.49 4.94 -14.18
CA VAL A 15 -4.90 4.52 -13.95
C VAL A 15 -5.64 4.07 -15.21
N ASN A 16 -5.19 4.50 -16.39
CA ASN A 16 -5.76 4.11 -17.69
C ASN A 16 -5.11 2.84 -18.27
N HIS A 17 -3.99 2.36 -17.72
CA HIS A 17 -3.40 1.09 -18.13
C HIS A 17 -4.33 -0.05 -17.69
N ALA A 18 -4.77 -0.90 -18.62
CA ALA A 18 -5.81 -1.91 -18.40
C ALA A 18 -5.61 -2.75 -17.12
N LYS A 19 -4.38 -3.24 -16.89
CA LYS A 19 -4.02 -3.96 -15.66
C LYS A 19 -4.23 -3.17 -14.37
N ILE A 20 -3.81 -1.90 -14.35
CA ILE A 20 -3.92 -1.04 -13.15
C ILE A 20 -5.38 -0.65 -12.93
N ALA A 21 -6.11 -0.32 -14.00
CA ALA A 21 -7.55 -0.06 -13.95
C ALA A 21 -8.31 -1.26 -13.35
N HIS A 22 -8.02 -2.48 -13.81
CA HIS A 22 -8.63 -3.69 -13.29
C HIS A 22 -8.30 -3.92 -11.80
N LEU A 23 -7.03 -3.78 -11.42
CA LEU A 23 -6.60 -3.95 -10.04
C LEU A 23 -7.25 -2.92 -9.09
N ARG A 24 -7.39 -1.67 -9.55
CA ARG A 24 -8.14 -0.62 -8.84
C ARG A 24 -9.61 -0.99 -8.65
N ALA A 25 -10.26 -1.49 -9.70
CA ALA A 25 -11.67 -1.88 -9.66
C ALA A 25 -11.92 -3.06 -8.69
N VAL A 26 -11.05 -4.07 -8.70
CA VAL A 26 -11.12 -5.21 -7.76
C VAL A 26 -10.89 -4.72 -6.33
N THR A 27 -9.84 -3.95 -6.09
CA THR A 27 -9.52 -3.43 -4.74
C THR A 27 -10.65 -2.54 -4.21
N GLY A 28 -11.20 -1.66 -5.04
CA GLY A 28 -12.35 -0.82 -4.68
C GLY A 28 -13.61 -1.65 -4.36
N SER A 29 -13.87 -2.71 -5.11
CA SER A 29 -14.98 -3.63 -4.82
C SER A 29 -14.81 -4.32 -3.47
N LEU A 30 -13.59 -4.76 -3.13
CA LEU A 30 -13.32 -5.41 -1.83
C LEU A 30 -13.51 -4.44 -0.65
N LEU A 31 -13.07 -3.19 -0.80
CA LEU A 31 -13.30 -2.13 0.19
C LEU A 31 -14.81 -1.87 0.38
N ASN A 32 -15.55 -1.68 -0.72
CA ASN A 32 -16.98 -1.38 -0.70
C ASN A 32 -17.80 -2.53 -0.10
N LEU A 33 -17.48 -3.77 -0.46
CA LEU A 33 -18.17 -4.97 0.01
C LEU A 33 -17.67 -5.46 1.39
N ARG A 34 -16.64 -4.81 1.95
CA ARG A 34 -16.00 -5.19 3.22
C ARG A 34 -15.56 -6.66 3.26
N ILE A 35 -15.04 -7.14 2.14
CA ILE A 35 -14.47 -8.49 2.06
C ILE A 35 -13.07 -8.45 2.64
N PRO A 36 -12.69 -9.34 3.57
CA PRO A 36 -11.32 -9.38 4.09
C PRO A 36 -10.29 -9.63 2.98
N PHE A 37 -9.24 -8.81 2.90
CA PHE A 37 -8.16 -8.98 1.92
C PHE A 37 -6.79 -8.53 2.42
N VAL A 38 -5.75 -9.03 1.76
CA VAL A 38 -4.35 -8.58 1.93
C VAL A 38 -3.82 -8.15 0.57
N SER A 39 -3.21 -6.97 0.50
CA SER A 39 -2.59 -6.44 -0.71
C SER A 39 -1.08 -6.39 -0.60
N VAL A 40 -0.36 -6.87 -1.61
CA VAL A 40 1.11 -6.96 -1.62
C VAL A 40 1.72 -6.14 -2.75
N CYS A 41 2.78 -5.38 -2.45
CA CYS A 41 3.57 -4.57 -3.39
C CYS A 41 2.71 -3.67 -4.31
N LEU A 42 2.53 -4.01 -5.60
CA LEU A 42 1.73 -3.21 -6.53
C LEU A 42 0.29 -3.04 -6.04
N SER A 43 -0.32 -4.12 -5.55
CA SER A 43 -1.68 -4.06 -5.00
C SER A 43 -1.74 -3.22 -3.74
N HIS A 44 -0.68 -3.22 -2.91
CA HIS A 44 -0.58 -2.35 -1.74
C HIS A 44 -0.50 -0.88 -2.14
N GLN A 45 0.28 -0.55 -3.18
CA GLN A 45 0.36 0.82 -3.71
C GLN A 45 -0.98 1.29 -4.28
N VAL A 46 -1.69 0.40 -5.00
CA VAL A 46 -3.05 0.68 -5.49
C VAL A 46 -4.02 0.93 -4.33
N LEU A 47 -4.00 0.08 -3.30
CA LEU A 47 -4.80 0.26 -2.08
C LEU A 47 -4.50 1.62 -1.42
N ALA A 48 -3.22 1.93 -1.20
CA ALA A 48 -2.80 3.19 -0.59
C ALA A 48 -3.32 4.41 -1.36
N SER A 49 -3.23 4.38 -2.70
CA SER A 49 -3.80 5.44 -3.55
C SER A 49 -5.31 5.55 -3.43
N LEU A 50 -6.03 4.43 -3.36
CA LEU A 50 -7.49 4.45 -3.18
C LEU A 50 -7.89 5.00 -1.82
N LEU A 51 -7.07 4.79 -0.78
CA LEU A 51 -7.29 5.35 0.55
C LEU A 51 -6.91 6.83 0.65
N GLY A 52 -6.35 7.43 -0.40
CA GLY A 52 -6.02 8.86 -0.49
C GLY A 52 -4.55 9.20 -0.24
N LEU A 53 -3.67 8.20 -0.11
CA LEU A 53 -2.24 8.44 0.07
C LEU A 53 -1.56 8.77 -1.26
N GLU A 54 -0.61 9.72 -1.21
CA GLU A 54 0.18 10.10 -2.38
C GLU A 54 1.19 9.01 -2.74
N LEU A 55 1.27 8.66 -4.03
CA LEU A 55 2.28 7.74 -4.56
C LEU A 55 3.42 8.53 -5.23
N ARG A 56 4.65 8.30 -4.76
CA ARG A 56 5.85 8.91 -5.34
C ARG A 56 6.80 7.85 -5.87
N ARG A 57 7.54 8.21 -6.91
CA ARG A 57 8.67 7.41 -7.39
C ARG A 57 9.83 7.57 -6.41
N LEU A 58 10.45 6.47 -6.02
CA LEU A 58 11.66 6.50 -5.21
C LEU A 58 12.83 7.08 -6.01
N HIS A 59 13.69 7.86 -5.35
CA HIS A 59 14.92 8.37 -5.96
C HIS A 59 15.85 7.21 -6.39
N ARG A 60 15.94 6.16 -5.57
CA ARG A 60 16.59 4.90 -5.91
C ARG A 60 15.60 3.76 -5.70
N PRO A 61 15.29 2.93 -6.71
CA PRO A 61 14.41 1.79 -6.55
C PRO A 61 14.93 0.82 -5.47
N ASN A 62 14.03 0.28 -4.67
CA ASN A 62 14.34 -0.77 -3.73
C ASN A 62 14.19 -2.12 -4.44
N GLN A 63 15.21 -2.55 -5.21
CA GLN A 63 15.18 -3.83 -5.94
C GLN A 63 16.09 -4.84 -5.25
N GLY A 64 15.50 -5.83 -4.55
CA GLY A 64 16.25 -6.81 -3.77
C GLY A 64 16.91 -6.23 -2.52
N VAL A 65 16.32 -5.17 -1.96
CA VAL A 65 16.87 -4.48 -0.79
C VAL A 65 16.26 -5.04 0.49
N ARG A 66 17.09 -5.50 1.42
CA ARG A 66 16.66 -5.88 2.77
C ARG A 66 16.76 -4.67 3.71
N ARG A 67 15.72 -4.42 4.52
CA ARG A 67 15.72 -3.40 5.58
C ARG A 67 15.00 -3.94 6.81
N THR A 68 15.39 -3.47 7.99
CA THR A 68 14.56 -3.60 9.18
C THR A 68 13.61 -2.40 9.22
N ILE A 69 12.34 -2.67 9.44
CA ILE A 69 11.29 -1.65 9.58
C ILE A 69 10.56 -1.81 10.92
N ASP A 70 9.99 -0.73 11.43
CA ASP A 70 8.91 -0.83 12.42
C ASP A 70 7.62 -1.22 11.68
N LEU A 71 7.09 -2.41 12.00
CA LEU A 71 5.83 -2.92 11.51
C LEU A 71 4.82 -2.98 12.66
N PHE A 72 4.16 -1.86 12.93
CA PHE A 72 3.16 -1.72 13.99
C PHE A 72 3.72 -2.03 15.38
N GLY A 73 4.89 -1.46 15.70
CA GLY A 73 5.58 -1.60 16.99
C GLY A 73 6.53 -2.80 17.08
N ALA A 74 6.65 -3.59 16.01
CA ALA A 74 7.57 -4.72 15.95
C ALA A 74 8.65 -4.49 14.90
N GLU A 75 9.92 -4.58 15.29
CA GLU A 75 11.03 -4.53 14.34
C GLU A 75 11.06 -5.80 13.48
N GLN A 76 10.93 -5.65 12.16
CA GLN A 76 10.88 -6.75 11.22
C GLN A 76 11.88 -6.59 10.08
N PRO A 77 12.77 -7.57 9.83
CA PRO A 77 13.58 -7.60 8.63
C PRO A 77 12.74 -8.04 7.43
N VAL A 78 12.62 -7.18 6.42
CA VAL A 78 11.83 -7.44 5.21
C VAL A 78 12.62 -7.14 3.95
N TYR A 79 12.13 -7.63 2.80
CA TYR A 79 12.71 -7.38 1.49
C TYR A 79 11.77 -6.53 0.64
N PHE A 80 12.34 -5.56 -0.05
CA PHE A 80 11.66 -4.63 -0.93
C PHE A 80 12.02 -4.92 -2.40
N TYR A 81 10.99 -4.85 -3.25
CA TYR A 81 11.04 -4.97 -4.72
C TYR A 81 10.08 -3.95 -5.35
N ASN A 82 10.37 -2.66 -5.18
CA ASN A 82 9.50 -1.58 -5.62
C ASN A 82 10.26 -0.34 -6.13
N THR A 83 9.63 0.36 -7.08
CA THR A 83 10.09 1.65 -7.62
C THR A 83 9.23 2.82 -7.12
N PHE A 84 8.03 2.52 -6.63
CA PHE A 84 7.07 3.49 -6.11
C PHE A 84 6.72 3.15 -4.66
N ALA A 85 6.38 4.17 -3.87
CA ALA A 85 5.91 4.00 -2.51
C ALA A 85 4.81 5.03 -2.20
N ALA A 86 3.96 4.69 -1.23
CA ALA A 86 3.01 5.63 -0.66
C ALA A 86 3.68 6.43 0.47
N TYR A 87 3.15 7.62 0.75
CA TYR A 87 3.65 8.49 1.81
C TYR A 87 2.51 8.96 2.71
N SER A 88 2.79 9.06 4.00
CA SER A 88 1.89 9.59 5.01
C SER A 88 2.67 10.36 6.08
N ASP A 89 2.15 11.49 6.52
CA ASP A 89 2.73 12.22 7.67
C ASP A 89 2.22 11.67 9.01
N SER A 90 1.14 10.87 8.99
CA SER A 90 0.44 10.34 10.17
C SER A 90 0.51 8.82 10.26
N ALA A 91 0.49 8.29 11.50
CA ALA A 91 0.33 6.86 11.79
C ALA A 91 -1.12 6.38 11.68
N LEU A 92 -2.07 7.31 11.58
CA LEU A 92 -3.50 7.04 11.43
C LEU A 92 -4.03 7.81 10.23
N LEU A 93 -4.75 7.10 9.37
CA LEU A 93 -5.39 7.66 8.19
C LEU A 93 -6.90 7.54 8.35
N ASP A 94 -7.59 8.68 8.32
CA ASP A 94 -9.05 8.75 8.19
C ASP A 94 -9.40 8.85 6.70
N SER A 95 -9.94 7.78 6.14
CA SER A 95 -10.25 7.68 4.72
C SER A 95 -11.74 7.39 4.53
N PRO A 96 -12.45 8.12 3.65
CA PRO A 96 -13.86 7.84 3.36
C PRO A 96 -14.08 6.47 2.70
N HIS A 97 -13.02 5.82 2.22
CA HIS A 97 -13.05 4.49 1.63
C HIS A 97 -12.82 3.35 2.62
N ALA A 98 -12.57 3.66 3.90
CA ALA A 98 -12.46 2.69 4.97
C ALA A 98 -13.59 2.91 6.00
N PRO A 99 -14.12 1.85 6.64
CA PRO A 99 -15.18 1.99 7.64
C PRO A 99 -14.68 2.49 9.01
N GLY A 100 -13.38 2.79 9.13
CA GLY A 100 -12.72 3.28 10.34
C GLY A 100 -11.28 3.71 10.05
N LEU A 101 -10.56 4.12 11.10
CA LEU A 101 -9.17 4.55 10.97
C LEU A 101 -8.29 3.40 10.44
N VAL A 102 -7.44 3.73 9.47
CA VAL A 102 -6.42 2.82 8.96
C VAL A 102 -5.10 3.12 9.68
N GLU A 103 -4.52 2.12 10.33
CA GLU A 103 -3.18 2.24 10.89
C GLU A 103 -2.14 2.23 9.76
N VAL A 104 -1.14 3.10 9.86
CA VAL A 104 -0.09 3.30 8.87
C VAL A 104 1.27 3.03 9.50
N ALA A 105 1.88 1.89 9.17
CA ALA A 105 3.28 1.64 9.47
C ALA A 105 4.13 2.39 8.44
N ARG A 106 4.92 3.36 8.90
CA ARG A 106 5.73 4.23 8.06
C ARG A 106 7.11 4.46 8.66
N ASP A 107 8.06 4.82 7.81
CA ASP A 107 9.31 5.40 8.25
C ASP A 107 9.04 6.81 8.84
N PRO A 108 9.43 7.08 10.10
CA PRO A 108 9.12 8.35 10.77
C PRO A 108 9.93 9.54 10.22
N ALA A 109 11.05 9.30 9.53
CA ALA A 109 11.90 10.35 8.99
C ALA A 109 11.50 10.72 7.55
N SER A 110 11.13 9.74 6.73
CA SER A 110 10.78 9.96 5.32
C SER A 110 9.28 9.97 5.03
N GLY A 111 8.46 9.41 5.92
CA GLY A 111 7.02 9.19 5.70
C GLY A 111 6.70 8.03 4.75
N GLU A 112 7.71 7.28 4.26
CA GLU A 112 7.51 6.11 3.39
C GLU A 112 6.63 5.07 4.10
N VAL A 113 5.49 4.72 3.50
CA VAL A 113 4.56 3.73 4.04
C VAL A 113 5.06 2.33 3.72
N HIS A 114 5.20 1.51 4.77
CA HIS A 114 5.60 0.11 4.68
C HIS A 114 4.39 -0.84 4.72
N ALA A 115 3.36 -0.52 5.50
CA ALA A 115 2.14 -1.32 5.61
C ALA A 115 0.94 -0.47 6.06
N LEU A 116 -0.25 -1.00 5.76
CA LEU A 116 -1.54 -0.46 6.17
C LEU A 116 -2.35 -1.56 6.85
N ARG A 117 -3.06 -1.22 7.93
CA ARG A 117 -4.00 -2.13 8.60
C ARG A 117 -5.34 -1.43 8.73
N GLY A 118 -6.32 -1.96 8.01
CA GLY A 118 -7.71 -1.54 8.15
C GLY A 118 -8.40 -2.24 9.34
N PRO A 119 -9.60 -1.75 9.71
CA PRO A 119 -10.45 -2.36 10.74
C PRO A 119 -10.99 -3.75 10.34
#